data_AF-A0A5Q4F670-F1
#
_entry.id   AF-A0A5Q4F670-F1
#
_cell.length_a   1.000
_cell.length_b   1.000
_cell.length_c   1.000
_cell.angle_alpha   90.00
_cell.angle_beta   90.00
_cell.angle_gamma   90.00
#
_symmetry.space_group_name_H-M   'P 1'
#
loop_
_entity.id
_entity.type
_entity.pdbx_description
1 polymer ?
#
loop_
_entity_poly.entity_id
_entity_poly.type
_entity_poly.pdbx_seq_one_letter_code
_entity_poly.pdbx_strand_id
1 'polypeptide(L)'
;MNVQNHVYSLFLFLLLSLLLASCSSESQRRELTPFEQEHGVGPVTETVQLGEPDPLLAERGAQLFSTYCMMCHGPGMSRIAPELDHLLGRRSAEYTMNMILNPVGMSRRHPSRTQNQQGYFTSMPYQQLKVEDARALVEYFRMNPVLFAGD
;
A
#
# COMPACT_ATOMS: atom_id res chain seq x y z
N MET A 1 -28.36 46.77 -34.59
CA MET A 1 -27.42 45.83 -33.96
C MET A 1 -27.98 45.48 -32.59
N ASN A 2 -28.36 44.21 -32.41
CA ASN A 2 -29.30 43.78 -31.38
C ASN A 2 -28.60 43.57 -30.03
N VAL A 3 -28.86 44.47 -29.07
CA VAL A 3 -28.24 44.48 -27.72
C VAL A 3 -28.38 43.11 -27.05
N GLN A 4 -29.51 42.42 -27.28
CA GLN A 4 -29.78 41.08 -26.75
C GLN A 4 -28.71 40.04 -27.11
N ASN A 5 -28.16 40.09 -28.33
CA ASN A 5 -27.16 39.13 -28.80
C ASN A 5 -25.79 39.36 -28.14
N HIS A 6 -25.50 40.60 -27.72
CA HIS A 6 -24.28 40.90 -26.95
C HIS A 6 -24.39 40.41 -25.50
N VAL A 7 -25.58 40.49 -24.89
CA VAL A 7 -25.79 39.98 -23.51
C VAL A 7 -25.65 38.46 -23.46
N TYR A 8 -26.21 37.74 -24.44
CA TYR A 8 -26.06 36.28 -24.51
C TYR A 8 -24.63 35.85 -24.82
N SER A 9 -23.92 36.58 -25.69
CA SER A 9 -22.52 36.30 -25.98
C SER A 9 -21.63 36.48 -24.73
N LEU A 10 -21.81 37.59 -23.99
CA LEU A 10 -21.10 37.84 -22.74
C LEU A 10 -21.40 36.79 -21.65
N PHE A 11 -22.66 36.34 -21.53
CA PHE A 11 -23.03 35.27 -20.60
C PHE A 11 -22.43 33.91 -20.99
N LEU A 12 -22.38 33.59 -22.29
CA LEU A 12 -21.79 32.35 -22.80
C LEU A 12 -20.27 32.31 -22.58
N PHE A 13 -19.58 33.46 -22.73
CA PHE A 13 -18.15 33.59 -22.42
C PHE A 13 -17.86 33.52 -20.91
N LEU A 14 -18.75 34.03 -20.05
CA LEU A 14 -18.62 33.94 -18.59
C LEU A 14 -18.84 32.48 -18.09
N LEU A 15 -19.81 31.77 -18.65
CA LEU A 15 -20.05 30.35 -18.36
C LEU A 15 -18.91 29.44 -18.86
N LEU A 16 -18.32 29.76 -20.01
CA LEU A 16 -17.17 29.01 -20.57
C LEU A 16 -15.88 29.23 -19.76
N SER A 17 -15.67 30.43 -19.20
CA SER A 17 -14.54 30.72 -18.31
C SER A 17 -14.69 30.11 -16.92
N LEU A 18 -15.92 30.00 -16.39
CA LEU A 18 -16.23 29.25 -15.15
C LEU A 18 -16.02 27.73 -15.30
N LEU A 19 -16.22 27.17 -16.50
CA LEU A 19 -15.93 25.76 -16.80
C LEU A 19 -14.42 25.45 -16.86
N LEU A 20 -13.59 26.43 -17.24
CA LEU A 20 -12.12 26.31 -17.25
C LEU A 20 -11.49 26.57 -15.87
N ALA A 21 -12.24 27.17 -14.95
CA ALA A 21 -11.87 27.31 -13.54
C ALA A 21 -12.25 26.09 -12.69
N SER A 22 -12.51 24.93 -13.33
CA SER A 22 -12.47 23.64 -12.64
C SER A 22 -11.03 23.38 -12.24
N CYS A 23 -10.68 23.93 -11.09
CA CYS A 23 -9.44 23.73 -10.38
C CYS A 23 -9.13 22.24 -10.44
N SER A 24 -8.10 21.91 -11.21
CA SER A 24 -7.52 20.59 -11.23
C SER A 24 -7.26 20.21 -9.78
N SER A 25 -8.03 19.28 -9.24
CA SER A 25 -7.62 18.54 -8.06
C SER A 25 -6.50 17.57 -8.45
N GLU A 26 -5.43 18.13 -9.01
CA GLU A 26 -4.09 17.65 -8.82
C GLU A 26 -3.79 17.81 -7.32
N SER A 27 -4.31 16.90 -6.51
CA SER A 27 -3.49 16.39 -5.41
C SER A 27 -2.25 15.82 -6.11
N GLN A 28 -1.26 16.68 -6.37
CA GLN A 28 -0.01 16.36 -7.03
C GLN A 28 0.46 15.03 -6.44
N ARG A 29 0.66 14.02 -7.30
CA ARG A 29 1.45 12.85 -6.93
C ARG A 29 2.85 13.38 -6.67
N ARG A 30 3.09 13.82 -5.44
CA ARG A 30 4.40 14.22 -4.94
C ARG A 30 5.35 13.07 -5.24
N GLU A 31 6.53 13.44 -5.72
CA GLU A 31 7.63 12.50 -5.89
C GLU A 31 7.96 11.81 -4.57
N LEU A 32 8.18 10.50 -4.63
CA LEU A 32 8.55 9.72 -3.47
C LEU A 32 9.94 10.13 -2.98
N THR A 33 10.09 10.30 -1.67
CA THR A 33 11.43 10.44 -1.07
C THR A 33 12.29 9.21 -1.35
N PRO A 34 13.63 9.32 -1.25
CA PRO A 34 14.50 8.14 -1.32
C PRO A 34 14.08 7.04 -0.34
N PHE A 35 13.69 7.41 0.88
CA PHE A 35 13.18 6.47 1.88
C PHE A 35 11.90 5.77 1.39
N GLU A 36 10.90 6.52 0.89
CA GLU A 36 9.66 5.93 0.40
C GLU A 36 9.85 5.05 -0.85
N GLN A 37 10.86 5.33 -1.68
CA GLN A 37 11.20 4.51 -2.84
C GLN A 37 11.78 3.14 -2.45
N GLU A 38 12.48 3.07 -1.32
CA GLU A 38 13.09 1.84 -0.81
C GLU A 38 12.17 1.08 0.15
N HIS A 39 11.56 1.81 1.08
CA HIS A 39 10.83 1.28 2.24
C HIS A 39 9.31 1.45 2.13
N GLY A 40 8.81 1.92 1.00
CA GLY A 40 7.38 2.07 0.80
C GLY A 40 6.79 3.34 1.39
N VAL A 41 5.53 3.54 1.05
CA VAL A 41 4.72 4.69 1.41
C VAL A 41 3.81 4.31 2.56
N GLY A 42 4.02 4.88 3.75
CA GLY A 42 3.16 4.62 4.88
C GLY A 42 3.61 5.31 6.16
N PRO A 43 3.08 4.90 7.31
CA PRO A 43 3.38 5.52 8.59
C PRO A 43 4.79 5.19 9.13
N VAL A 44 5.47 4.16 8.60
CA VAL A 44 6.86 3.86 8.97
C VAL A 44 7.77 4.71 8.10
N THR A 45 8.41 5.71 8.70
CA THR A 45 9.22 6.74 8.02
C THR A 45 10.68 6.76 8.49
N GLU A 46 11.04 5.83 9.37
CA GLU A 46 12.38 5.68 9.92
C GLU A 46 12.79 4.21 9.90
N THR A 47 14.10 3.97 9.99
CA THR A 47 14.67 2.63 10.01
C THR A 47 14.21 1.84 11.24
N VAL A 48 13.77 0.61 11.01
CA VAL A 48 13.33 -0.33 12.04
C VAL A 48 14.48 -1.26 12.39
N GLN A 49 14.97 -1.15 13.62
CA GLN A 49 15.99 -2.04 14.15
C GLN A 49 15.36 -3.33 14.69
N LEU A 50 15.77 -4.48 14.17
CA LEU A 50 15.14 -5.77 14.51
C LEU A 50 15.72 -6.45 15.76
N GLY A 51 16.85 -6.00 16.29
CA GLY A 51 17.45 -6.55 17.52
C GLY A 51 17.58 -8.08 17.52
N GLU A 52 17.68 -8.66 18.72
CA GLU A 52 17.61 -10.10 18.90
C GLU A 52 16.23 -10.67 18.51
N PRO A 53 16.15 -11.92 18.03
CA PRO A 53 14.88 -12.61 17.81
C PRO A 53 13.98 -12.62 19.06
N ASP A 54 12.70 -12.32 18.88
CA ASP A 54 11.70 -12.33 19.95
C ASP A 54 10.61 -13.38 19.64
N PRO A 55 10.68 -14.57 20.26
CA PRO A 55 9.72 -15.64 20.02
C PRO A 55 8.28 -15.29 20.42
N LEU A 56 8.07 -14.48 21.46
CA LEU A 56 6.73 -14.09 21.91
C LEU A 56 6.07 -13.13 20.91
N LEU A 57 6.87 -12.21 20.37
CA LEU A 57 6.41 -11.30 19.33
C LEU A 57 6.14 -12.05 18.01
N ALA A 58 6.95 -13.07 17.68
CA ALA A 58 6.70 -13.95 16.55
C ALA A 58 5.41 -14.77 16.71
N GLU A 59 5.13 -15.28 17.91
CA GLU A 59 3.89 -16.02 18.21
C GLU A 59 2.66 -15.14 18.02
N ARG A 60 2.70 -13.90 18.50
CA ARG A 60 1.64 -12.91 18.22
C ARG A 60 1.50 -12.67 16.71
N GLY A 61 2.61 -12.54 16.00
CA GLY A 61 2.62 -12.39 14.54
C GLY A 61 1.99 -13.57 13.81
N ALA A 62 2.20 -14.81 14.28
CA ALA A 62 1.58 -16.00 13.73
C ALA A 62 0.05 -15.98 13.87
N GLN A 63 -0.45 -15.57 15.03
CA GLN A 63 -1.89 -15.41 15.27
C GLN A 63 -2.50 -14.36 14.33
N LEU A 64 -1.87 -13.20 14.23
CA LEU A 64 -2.28 -12.14 13.30
C LEU A 64 -2.26 -12.61 11.85
N PHE A 65 -1.23 -13.36 11.44
CA PHE A 65 -1.12 -13.90 10.10
C PHE A 65 -2.27 -14.86 9.78
N SER A 66 -2.59 -15.76 10.71
CA SER A 66 -3.72 -16.68 10.58
C SER A 66 -5.06 -15.94 10.46
N THR A 67 -5.26 -14.86 11.21
CA THR A 67 -6.52 -14.10 11.21
C THR A 67 -6.68 -13.21 9.97
N TYR A 68 -5.62 -12.51 9.55
CA TYR A 68 -5.74 -11.40 8.59
C TYR A 68 -5.08 -11.65 7.23
N CYS A 69 -4.17 -12.62 7.13
CA CYS A 69 -3.30 -12.76 5.95
C CYS A 69 -3.51 -14.09 5.22
N MET A 70 -3.71 -15.18 5.96
CA MET A 70 -3.71 -16.55 5.42
C MET A 70 -4.80 -16.80 4.38
N MET A 71 -5.96 -16.15 4.48
CA MET A 71 -7.04 -16.30 3.50
C MET A 71 -6.60 -15.92 2.07
N CYS A 72 -5.65 -14.99 1.93
CA CYS A 72 -5.17 -14.53 0.62
C CYS A 72 -3.75 -15.00 0.31
N HIS A 73 -2.91 -15.21 1.33
CA HIS A 73 -1.50 -15.58 1.20
C HIS A 73 -1.21 -17.04 1.57
N GLY A 74 -2.25 -17.83 1.83
CA GLY A 74 -2.16 -19.24 2.18
C GLY A 74 -1.86 -20.17 1.00
N PRO A 75 -1.70 -21.48 1.28
CA PRO A 75 -1.48 -22.49 0.25
C PRO A 75 -2.57 -22.47 -0.83
N GLY A 76 -2.16 -22.56 -2.09
CA GLY A 76 -3.09 -22.56 -3.24
C GLY A 76 -3.69 -21.19 -3.60
N MET A 77 -3.34 -20.11 -2.89
CA MET A 77 -3.87 -18.76 -3.13
C MET A 77 -3.00 -17.89 -4.04
N SER A 78 -2.04 -18.46 -4.76
CA SER A 78 -1.07 -17.73 -5.60
C SER A 78 -1.69 -16.89 -6.73
N ARG A 79 -2.94 -17.17 -7.12
CA ARG A 79 -3.71 -16.32 -8.06
C ARG A 79 -4.38 -15.11 -7.40
N ILE A 80 -4.57 -15.16 -6.07
CA ILE A 80 -5.23 -14.12 -5.27
C ILE A 80 -4.23 -13.09 -4.78
N ALA A 81 -3.08 -13.54 -4.27
CA ALA A 81 -2.02 -12.71 -3.71
C ALA A 81 -0.64 -13.38 -3.85
N PRO A 82 0.47 -12.63 -3.72
CA PRO A 82 1.83 -13.19 -3.80
C PRO A 82 2.15 -14.11 -2.64
N GLU A 83 3.03 -15.08 -2.89
CA GLU A 83 3.67 -15.87 -1.84
C GLU A 83 4.59 -14.99 -0.98
N LEU A 84 4.58 -15.27 0.32
CA LEU A 84 5.32 -14.50 1.33
C LEU A 84 6.56 -15.23 1.85
N ASP A 85 6.91 -16.36 1.25
CA ASP A 85 8.18 -17.02 1.53
C ASP A 85 9.36 -16.08 1.21
N HIS A 86 10.36 -16.16 2.07
CA HIS A 86 11.56 -15.35 2.08
C HIS A 86 11.29 -13.84 1.96
N LEU A 87 10.16 -13.35 2.49
CA LEU A 87 9.74 -11.95 2.36
C LEU A 87 10.83 -10.98 2.82
N LEU A 88 11.41 -11.21 3.99
CA LEU A 88 12.46 -10.34 4.53
C LEU A 88 13.83 -10.50 3.85
N GLY A 89 13.99 -11.49 2.97
CA GLY A 89 15.13 -11.56 2.04
C GLY A 89 14.94 -10.70 0.79
N ARG A 90 13.70 -10.28 0.49
CA ARG A 90 13.33 -9.52 -0.71
C ARG A 90 12.89 -8.09 -0.41
N ARG A 91 12.42 -7.83 0.81
CA ARG A 91 11.86 -6.56 1.27
C ARG A 91 12.37 -6.24 2.66
N SER A 92 12.58 -4.96 2.93
CA SER A 92 12.93 -4.47 4.25
C SER A 92 11.76 -4.63 5.24
N ALA A 93 12.05 -4.53 6.53
CA ALA A 93 11.03 -4.57 7.57
C ALA A 93 10.05 -3.40 7.42
N GLU A 94 10.58 -2.22 7.12
CA GLU A 94 9.83 -0.99 6.89
C GLU A 94 8.91 -1.13 5.68
N TYR A 95 9.40 -1.70 4.58
CA TYR A 95 8.56 -1.99 3.40
C TYR A 95 7.41 -2.92 3.75
N THR A 96 7.73 -4.00 4.46
CA THR A 96 6.73 -4.99 4.88
C THR A 96 5.67 -4.34 5.76
N MET A 97 6.08 -3.54 6.74
CA MET A 97 5.16 -2.82 7.62
C MET A 97 4.32 -1.79 6.87
N ASN A 98 4.91 -0.98 5.98
CA ASN A 98 4.18 -0.01 5.18
C ASN A 98 3.19 -0.68 4.21
N MET A 99 3.51 -1.86 3.69
CA MET A 99 2.57 -2.64 2.89
C MET A 99 1.36 -3.13 3.70
N ILE A 100 1.57 -3.55 4.95
CA ILE A 100 0.51 -3.99 5.86
C ILE A 100 -0.37 -2.80 6.29
N LEU A 101 0.26 -1.67 6.62
CA LEU A 101 -0.40 -0.51 7.22
C LEU A 101 -1.02 0.44 6.18
N ASN A 102 -0.54 0.42 4.94
CA ASN A 102 -1.03 1.27 3.86
C ASN A 102 -1.05 0.55 2.49
N PRO A 103 -1.73 -0.61 2.37
CA PRO A 103 -1.70 -1.40 1.14
C PRO A 103 -2.30 -0.64 -0.06
N VAL A 104 -3.34 0.17 0.16
CA VAL A 104 -3.98 0.96 -0.90
C VAL A 104 -3.08 2.07 -1.39
N GLY A 105 -2.41 2.80 -0.49
CA GLY A 105 -1.46 3.84 -0.87
C GLY A 105 -0.24 3.25 -1.60
N MET A 106 0.26 2.12 -1.13
CA MET A 106 1.33 1.36 -1.78
C MET A 106 0.96 0.95 -3.20
N SER A 107 -0.21 0.34 -3.41
CA SER A 107 -0.66 -0.08 -4.75
C SER A 107 -0.90 1.09 -5.72
N ARG A 108 -1.17 2.29 -5.20
CA ARG A 108 -1.40 3.49 -6.03
C ARG A 108 -0.12 4.24 -6.35
N ARG A 109 0.86 4.26 -5.44
CA ARG A 109 2.02 5.15 -5.51
C ARG A 109 3.36 4.46 -5.65
N HIS A 110 3.54 3.25 -5.12
CA HIS A 110 4.85 2.61 -5.09
C HIS A 110 5.09 1.79 -6.38
N PRO A 111 6.10 2.12 -7.20
CA PRO A 111 6.30 1.51 -8.52
C PRO A 111 6.34 -0.02 -8.49
N SER A 112 7.09 -0.59 -7.53
CA SER A 112 7.23 -2.05 -7.40
C SER A 112 5.90 -2.73 -7.04
N ARG A 113 5.00 -2.05 -6.33
CA ARG A 113 3.71 -2.63 -5.94
C ARG A 113 2.70 -2.53 -7.08
N THR A 114 2.66 -1.38 -7.76
CA THR A 114 1.79 -1.17 -8.93
C THR A 114 2.08 -2.19 -10.02
N GLN A 115 3.35 -2.46 -10.30
CA GLN A 115 3.74 -3.49 -11.28
C GLN A 115 3.31 -4.89 -10.83
N ASN A 116 3.57 -5.24 -9.57
CA ASN A 116 3.26 -6.57 -9.06
C ASN A 116 1.75 -6.85 -8.98
N GLN A 117 0.92 -5.81 -8.80
CA GLN A 117 -0.54 -5.96 -8.68
C GLN A 117 -1.22 -6.51 -9.95
N GLN A 118 -0.60 -6.33 -11.13
CA GLN A 118 -1.19 -6.73 -12.41
C GLN A 118 -1.35 -8.25 -12.56
N GLY A 119 -0.62 -9.04 -11.76
CA GLY A 119 -0.67 -10.50 -11.80
C GLY A 119 -1.70 -11.15 -10.85
N TYR A 120 -2.42 -10.38 -10.03
CA TYR A 120 -3.28 -10.92 -8.97
C TYR A 120 -4.73 -10.44 -9.08
N PHE A 121 -5.68 -11.32 -8.74
CA PHE A 121 -7.11 -11.04 -8.85
C PHE A 121 -7.64 -10.01 -7.85
N THR A 122 -6.93 -9.79 -6.74
CA THR A 122 -7.40 -8.90 -5.68
C THR A 122 -6.35 -7.87 -5.29
N SER A 123 -6.80 -6.66 -4.96
CA SER A 123 -5.97 -5.67 -4.29
C SER A 123 -6.04 -5.89 -2.79
N MET A 124 -4.89 -5.86 -2.12
CA MET A 124 -4.83 -5.99 -0.66
C MET A 124 -5.61 -4.84 0.01
N PRO A 125 -6.63 -5.13 0.84
CA PRO A 125 -7.31 -4.11 1.63
C PRO A 125 -6.53 -3.80 2.91
N TYR A 126 -6.77 -2.64 3.49
CA TYR A 126 -6.27 -2.33 4.83
C TYR A 126 -7.01 -3.17 5.87
N GLN A 127 -6.26 -3.91 6.69
CA GLN A 127 -6.79 -4.87 7.67
C GLN A 127 -7.05 -4.27 9.05
N GLN A 128 -7.03 -2.93 9.18
CA GLN A 128 -7.18 -2.20 10.45
C GLN A 128 -6.11 -2.54 11.50
N LEU A 129 -4.93 -2.99 11.03
CA LEU A 129 -3.78 -3.32 11.87
C LEU A 129 -3.00 -2.08 12.27
N LYS A 130 -2.42 -2.10 13.47
CA LYS A 130 -1.60 -1.02 13.99
C LYS A 130 -0.11 -1.30 13.78
N VAL A 131 0.74 -0.30 14.06
CA VAL A 131 2.19 -0.39 13.85
C VAL A 131 2.79 -1.58 14.62
N GLU A 132 2.34 -1.81 15.85
CA GLU A 132 2.74 -2.92 16.69
C GLU A 132 2.35 -4.29 16.11
N ASP A 133 1.20 -4.39 15.44
CA ASP A 133 0.75 -5.62 14.78
C ASP A 133 1.59 -5.90 13.54
N ALA A 134 1.90 -4.86 12.76
CA ALA A 134 2.80 -4.96 11.61
C ALA A 134 4.22 -5.37 12.05
N ARG A 135 4.70 -4.87 13.20
CA ARG A 135 6.00 -5.28 13.77
C ARG A 135 5.98 -6.74 14.21
N ALA A 136 4.88 -7.21 14.81
CA ALA A 136 4.71 -8.63 15.16
C ALA A 136 4.72 -9.53 13.92
N LEU A 137 4.03 -9.13 12.85
CA LEU A 137 4.04 -9.85 11.57
C LEU A 137 5.45 -9.91 10.95
N VAL A 138 6.22 -8.82 11.00
CA VAL A 138 7.64 -8.84 10.59
C VAL A 138 8.45 -9.84 11.41
N GLU A 139 8.24 -9.90 12.73
CA GLU A 139 8.93 -10.88 13.58
C GLU A 139 8.60 -12.31 13.17
N TYR A 140 7.32 -12.57 12.92
CA TYR A 140 6.86 -13.87 12.44
C TYR A 140 7.52 -14.26 11.10
N PHE A 141 7.55 -13.37 10.12
CA PHE A 141 8.21 -13.61 8.84
C PHE A 141 9.73 -13.77 8.97
N ARG A 142 10.36 -13.07 9.92
CA ARG A 142 11.81 -13.20 10.22
C ARG A 142 12.15 -14.59 10.72
N MET A 143 11.34 -15.12 11.63
CA MET A 143 11.58 -16.43 12.25
C MET A 143 11.04 -17.59 11.41
N ASN A 144 10.16 -17.32 10.44
CA ASN A 144 9.56 -18.32 9.55
C ASN A 144 9.77 -17.90 8.09
N PRO A 145 11.00 -18.06 7.54
CA PRO A 145 11.30 -17.66 6.18
C PRO A 145 10.57 -18.52 5.13
N VAL A 146 10.07 -19.70 5.50
CA VAL A 146 9.19 -20.52 4.67
C VAL A 146 7.93 -20.78 5.48
N LEU A 147 6.78 -20.29 5.03
CA LEU A 147 5.56 -20.22 5.84
C LEU A 147 4.74 -21.52 5.81
N PHE A 148 4.94 -22.35 4.77
CA PHE A 148 4.16 -23.56 4.53
C PHE A 148 5.05 -24.78 4.24
N ALA A 149 6.28 -24.81 4.77
CA ALA A 149 7.12 -25.99 4.66
C ALA A 149 6.64 -27.08 5.62
N GLY A 150 5.82 -28.02 5.11
CA GLY A 150 5.52 -29.27 5.78
C GLY A 150 4.04 -29.61 5.84
N ASP A 151 3.53 -30.18 4.75
CA ASP A 151 2.41 -31.12 4.72
C ASP A 151 2.93 -32.43 4.08
#